data_AF-A0A519T3E5-F1
#
_entry.id   AF-A0A519T3E5-F1
#
_cell.length_a   1.000
_cell.length_b   1.000
_cell.length_c   1.000
_cell.angle_alpha   90.00
_cell.angle_beta   90.00
_cell.angle_gamma   90.00
#
_symmetry.space_group_name_H-M   'P 1'
#
loop_
_entity.id
_entity.type
_entity.pdbx_description
1 polymer ?
#
loop_
_entity_poly.entity_id
_entity_poly.type
_entity_poly.pdbx_seq_one_letter_code
_entity_poly.pdbx_strand_id
1 'polypeptide(L)' 'PTLDERLAMCKMHFDKSLEWKGPKAGIFEMRRHYAHYFRGLEGAKQWRTRLVDADFAEQVYAILEEIAASDAVLVG' A
#
# COMPACT_ATOMS: atom_id res chain seq x y z
N PRO A 1 12.93 6.85 -6.10
CA PRO A 1 12.73 5.53 -5.46
C PRO A 1 12.10 4.53 -6.43
N THR A 2 12.64 3.31 -6.44
CA THR A 2 12.12 2.16 -7.21
C THR A 2 10.75 1.72 -6.69
N LEU A 3 10.05 0.84 -7.42
CA LEU A 3 8.80 0.26 -6.92
C LEU A 3 9.04 -0.50 -5.61
N ASP A 4 10.08 -1.32 -5.54
CA ASP A 4 10.43 -2.11 -4.36
C ASP A 4 10.71 -1.24 -3.13
N GLU A 5 11.45 -0.14 -3.31
CA GLU A 5 11.71 0.80 -2.21
C GLU A 5 10.42 1.45 -1.70
N ARG A 6 9.50 1.81 -2.61
CA ARG A 6 8.19 2.39 -2.25
C ARG A 6 7.33 1.36 -1.51
N LEU A 7 7.33 0.11 -1.96
CA LEU A 7 6.61 -1.00 -1.32
C LEU A 7 7.17 -1.29 0.06
N ALA A 8 8.49 -1.37 0.21
CA ALA A 8 9.15 -1.57 1.49
C ALA A 8 8.82 -0.44 2.47
N MET A 9 8.87 0.82 2.04
CA MET A 9 8.48 1.96 2.87
C MET A 9 6.99 1.93 3.23
N CYS A 10 6.11 1.59 2.28
CA CYS A 10 4.68 1.48 2.51
C CYS A 10 4.36 0.39 3.54
N LYS A 11 4.99 -0.79 3.39
CA LYS A 11 4.81 -1.93 4.30
C LYS A 11 5.31 -1.57 5.70
N MET A 12 6.50 -0.98 5.81
CA MET A 12 7.04 -0.55 7.12
C MET A 12 6.12 0.47 7.80
N HIS A 13 5.60 1.45 7.06
CA HIS A 13 4.67 2.44 7.61
C HIS A 13 3.36 1.78 8.06
N PHE A 14 2.82 0.86 7.26
CA PHE A 14 1.64 0.09 7.62
C PHE A 14 1.85 -0.72 8.90
N ASP A 15 2.94 -1.49 8.99
CA ASP A 15 3.29 -2.32 10.15
C ASP A 15 3.37 -1.48 11.44
N LYS A 16 4.04 -0.33 11.40
CA LYS A 16 4.13 0.61 12.53
C LYS A 16 2.78 1.19 12.90
N SER A 17 1.94 1.51 11.92
CA SER A 17 0.59 2.00 12.16
C SER A 17 -0.29 0.95 12.85
N LEU A 18 -0.15 -0.33 12.50
CA LEU A 18 -0.83 -1.42 13.22
C LEU A 18 -0.30 -1.57 14.65
N GLU A 19 1.03 -1.56 14.82
CA GLU A 19 1.67 -1.73 16.13
C GLU A 19 1.22 -0.64 17.12
N TRP A 20 1.21 0.62 16.69
CA TRP A 20 0.96 1.74 17.59
C TRP A 20 -0.52 2.06 17.79
N LYS A 21 -1.35 1.86 16.76
CA LYS A 21 -2.76 2.29 16.77
C LYS A 21 -3.73 1.11 16.92
N GLY A 22 -3.23 -0.12 16.77
CA GLY A 22 -4.03 -1.31 16.66
C GLY A 22 -4.60 -1.51 15.25
N PRO A 23 -5.17 -2.71 14.96
CA PRO A 23 -5.46 -3.14 13.60
C PRO A 23 -6.38 -2.18 12.81
N LYS A 24 -7.55 -1.85 13.36
CA LYS A 24 -8.55 -1.04 12.67
C LYS A 24 -8.08 0.39 12.42
N ALA A 25 -7.53 1.04 13.45
CA ALA A 25 -7.08 2.42 13.34
C ALA A 25 -5.82 2.54 12.47
N GLY A 26 -4.91 1.56 12.53
CA GLY A 26 -3.74 1.49 11.66
C GLY A 26 -4.11 1.40 10.18
N ILE A 27 -5.07 0.53 9.84
CA ILE A 27 -5.59 0.38 8.47
C ILE A 27 -6.21 1.68 7.98
N PHE A 28 -7.14 2.26 8.74
CA PHE A 28 -7.87 3.46 8.31
C PHE A 28 -6.96 4.67 8.12
N GLU A 29 -5.94 4.81 8.97
CA GLU A 29 -5.01 5.92 8.85
C GLU A 29 -4.16 5.82 7.58
N MET A 30 -3.76 4.60 7.20
CA MET A 30 -2.96 4.34 6.00
C MET A 30 -3.68 4.63 4.68
N ARG A 31 -5.01 4.63 4.66
CA ARG A 31 -5.83 4.84 3.44
C ARG A 31 -5.46 6.12 2.68
N ARG A 32 -5.16 7.21 3.40
CA ARG A 32 -4.80 8.50 2.77
C ARG A 32 -3.39 8.51 2.18
N HIS A 33 -2.51 7.61 2.61
CA HIS A 33 -1.09 7.62 2.25
C HIS A 33 -0.77 6.82 0.99
N TYR A 34 -1.62 5.85 0.62
CA TYR A 34 -1.40 5.01 -0.57
C TYR A 34 -1.28 5.82 -1.87
N ALA A 35 -1.97 6.96 -1.97
CA ALA A 35 -1.83 7.85 -3.13
C ALA A 35 -0.39 8.39 -3.28
N HIS A 36 0.32 8.61 -2.18
CA HIS A 36 1.71 9.09 -2.21
C HIS A 36 2.69 7.99 -2.60
N TYR A 37 2.51 6.77 -2.07
CA TYR A 37 3.39 5.64 -2.38
C TYR A 37 3.29 5.21 -3.86
N PHE A 38 2.08 5.18 -4.41
CA PHE A 38 1.81 4.68 -5.76
C PHE A 38 1.61 5.77 -6.80
N ARG A 39 2.08 7.00 -6.54
CA ARG A 39 2.04 8.10 -7.53
C ARG A 39 2.93 7.77 -8.72
N GLY A 40 2.37 7.91 -9.93
CA GLY A 40 3.09 7.65 -11.18
C GLY A 40 3.37 6.17 -11.41
N LEU A 41 2.59 5.26 -10.83
CA LEU A 41 2.65 3.84 -11.15
C LEU A 41 1.50 3.50 -12.11
N GLU A 42 1.81 2.88 -13.24
CA GLU A 42 0.79 2.43 -14.19
C GLU A 42 -0.15 1.41 -13.52
N GLY A 43 -1.46 1.50 -13.79
CA GLY A 43 -2.42 0.60 -13.15
C GLY A 43 -2.70 0.88 -11.67
N ALA A 44 -2.03 1.84 -11.02
CA ALA A 44 -2.16 2.10 -9.59
C ALA A 44 -3.57 2.43 -9.09
N LYS A 45 -4.48 2.84 -9.99
CA LYS A 45 -5.88 3.11 -9.61
C LYS A 45 -6.54 1.87 -9.00
N GLN A 46 -6.38 0.69 -9.60
CA GLN A 46 -7.06 -0.53 -9.13
C GLN A 46 -6.56 -0.96 -7.75
N TRP A 47 -5.25 -0.90 -7.53
CA TRP A 47 -4.65 -1.26 -6.25
C TRP A 47 -5.01 -0.24 -5.17
N ARG A 48 -4.97 1.07 -5.47
CA ARG A 48 -5.35 2.11 -4.51
C ARG A 48 -6.81 1.96 -4.06
N THR A 49 -7.73 1.67 -4.97
CA THR A 49 -9.14 1.42 -4.58
C THR A 49 -9.22 0.24 -3.61
N ARG A 50 -8.61 -0.90 -3.95
CA ARG A 50 -8.61 -2.09 -3.08
C ARG A 50 -7.96 -1.85 -1.72
N LEU A 51 -6.87 -1.08 -1.68
CA LEU A 51 -6.17 -0.72 -0.43
C LEU A 51 -7.01 0.19 0.48
N VAL A 52 -7.81 1.09 -0.11
CA VAL A 52 -8.72 1.97 0.64
C VAL A 52 -9.95 1.20 1.14
N ASP A 53 -10.36 0.16 0.43
CA ASP A 53 -11.51 -0.67 0.81
C ASP A 53 -11.14 -1.83 1.75
N ALA A 54 -9.85 -2.10 1.96
CA ALA A 54 -9.39 -3.16 2.85
C ALA A 54 -9.78 -2.89 4.32
N ASP A 55 -10.33 -3.91 4.97
CA ASP A 55 -10.74 -3.90 6.38
C ASP A 55 -9.85 -4.76 7.28
N PHE A 56 -9.02 -5.63 6.67
CA PHE A 56 -8.10 -6.54 7.36
C PHE A 56 -6.66 -6.34 6.89
N ALA A 57 -5.70 -6.57 7.77
CA ALA A 57 -4.29 -6.34 7.48
C ALA A 57 -3.78 -7.30 6.40
N GLU A 58 -4.27 -8.53 6.41
CA GLU A 58 -3.98 -9.58 5.45
C GLU A 58 -4.37 -9.17 4.03
N GLN A 59 -5.49 -8.43 3.87
CA GLN A 59 -5.90 -7.91 2.57
C GLN A 59 -4.91 -6.86 2.06
N VAL A 60 -4.44 -5.97 2.94
CA VAL A 60 -3.42 -4.97 2.59
C VAL A 60 -2.13 -5.67 2.16
N TYR A 61 -1.64 -6.64 2.94
CA TYR A 61 -0.42 -7.38 2.60
C TYR A 61 -0.54 -8.11 1.26
N ALA A 62 -1.65 -8.80 1.02
CA ALA A 62 -1.88 -9.50 -0.25
C ALA A 62 -1.87 -8.55 -1.45
N ILE A 63 -2.43 -7.34 -1.30
CA ILE A 63 -2.38 -6.34 -2.37
C ILE A 63 -0.94 -5.82 -2.57
N LEU A 64 -0.18 -5.59 -1.50
CA LEU A 64 1.22 -5.17 -1.62
C LEU A 64 2.09 -6.22 -2.32
N GLU A 65 1.87 -7.51 -2.00
CA GLU A 65 2.53 -8.64 -2.68
C GLU A 65 2.14 -8.74 -4.15
N GLU A 66 0.86 -8.55 -4.48
CA GLU A 66 0.40 -8.53 -5.88
C GLU A 66 1.09 -7.41 -6.68
N ILE A 67 1.24 -6.22 -6.10
CA ILE A 67 1.97 -5.13 -6.74
C ILE A 67 3.44 -5.51 -6.94
N ALA A 68 4.09 -6.12 -5.95
CA ALA A 68 5.48 -6.56 -6.04
C ALA A 68 5.70 -7.62 -7.14
N ALA A 69 4.72 -8.50 -7.35
CA ALA A 69 4.76 -9.54 -8.38
C ALA A 69 4.31 -9.05 -9.77
N SER A 70 3.81 -7.82 -9.88
CA SER A 70 3.33 -7.26 -11.14
C SER A 70 4.46 -6.66 -11.97
N ASP A 71 4.29 -6.65 -13.30
CA ASP A 71 5.18 -5.94 -14.23
C ASP A 71 4.94 -4.41 -14.24
N ALA A 72 4.42 -3.85 -13.13
CA ALA A 72 4.00 -2.46 -13.07
C ALA A 72 5.21 -1.53 -13.21
N VAL A 73 5.14 -0.63 -14.20
CA VAL A 73 6.20 0.33 -14.47
C VAL A 73 5.87 1.67 -13.85
N LEU A 74 6.89 2.34 -13.30
CA LEU A 74 6.79 3.74 -12.91
C LEU A 74 6.72 4.60 -14.17
N VAL A 75 5.56 5.20 -14.41
CA VAL A 75 5.30 6.13 -15.52
C VAL A 75 5.46 7.54 -14.99
N GLY A 76 6.41 8.26 -15.58
CA GLY A 76 6.67 9.69 -15.33
C GLY A 76 5.80 10.56 -16.21
#